data_AF-A0A932GUB7-F1
#
_entry.id   AF-A0A932GUB7-F1
#
_cell.length_a   1.000
_cell.length_b   1.000
_cell.length_c   1.000
_cell.angle_alpha   90.00
_cell.angle_beta   90.00
_cell.angle_gamma   90.00
#
_symmetry.space_group_name_H-M   'P 1'
#
loop_
_entity.id
_entity.type
_entity.pdbx_description
1 polymer ?
#
loop_
_entity_poly.entity_id
_entity_poly.type
_entity_poly.pdbx_seq_one_letter_code
_entity_poly.pdbx_strand_id
1 'polypeptide(L)' 'MILLIDNYDSFTYNLFQYLSELGEKVIVVRNDKTSIEEIERMQPERIVISPGPSNPQNA' A
#
# COMPACT_ATOMS: atom_id res chain seq x y z
N MET A 1 3.67 -4.84 10.90
CA MET A 1 2.72 -4.95 9.77
C MET A 1 2.78 -3.67 8.96
N ILE A 2 3.07 -3.80 7.67
CA ILE A 2 3.10 -2.70 6.71
C ILE A 2 1.82 -2.73 5.87
N LEU A 3 1.14 -1.58 5.76
CA LEU A 3 0.08 -1.39 4.78
C LEU A 3 0.69 -0.78 3.51
N LEU A 4 0.59 -1.48 2.39
CA LEU A 4 0.98 -1.00 1.08
C LEU A 4 -0.26 -0.55 0.31
N ILE A 5 -0.39 0.76 0.06
CA ILE A 5 -1.47 1.36 -0.70
C ILE A 5 -1.08 1.40 -2.18
N ASP A 6 -1.78 0.62 -2.99
CA ASP A 6 -1.60 0.50 -4.44
C ASP A 6 -2.41 1.58 -5.18
N ASN A 7 -1.72 2.50 -5.85
CA ASN A 7 -2.28 3.48 -6.78
C ASN A 7 -2.35 2.93 -8.21
N TYR A 8 -2.67 1.65 -8.37
CA TYR A 8 -2.68 0.94 -9.66
C TYR A 8 -1.28 0.92 -10.33
N ASP A 9 -0.25 0.64 -9.53
CA ASP A 9 1.13 0.62 -10.00
C ASP A 9 1.53 -0.72 -10.62
N SER A 10 2.42 -0.66 -11.60
CA SER A 10 2.99 -1.88 -12.21
C SER A 10 4.00 -2.60 -11.31
N PHE A 11 4.53 -1.94 -10.28
CA PHE A 11 5.59 -2.47 -9.41
C PHE A 11 5.14 -2.75 -7.96
N THR A 12 3.85 -2.61 -7.63
CA THR A 12 3.31 -2.89 -6.29
C THR A 12 3.76 -4.25 -5.74
N TYR A 13 3.72 -5.30 -6.57
CA TYR A 13 4.12 -6.64 -6.11
C TYR A 13 5.63 -6.82 -5.95
N ASN A 14 6.46 -6.01 -6.61
CA ASN A 14 7.89 -5.99 -6.36
C ASN A 14 8.19 -5.43 -4.96
N LEU A 15 7.48 -4.35 -4.57
CA LEU A 15 7.58 -3.79 -3.22
C LEU A 15 7.04 -4.78 -2.17
N PHE A 16 5.88 -5.40 -2.43
CA PHE A 16 5.31 -6.43 -1.57
C PHE A 16 6.31 -7.56 -1.33
N GLN A 17 6.92 -8.10 -2.40
CA GLN A 17 7.88 -9.18 -2.29
C GLN A 17 9.11 -8.75 -1.48
N TYR A 18 9.73 -7.61 -1.81
CA TYR A 18 10.92 -7.12 -1.11
C TYR A 18 10.67 -6.93 0.39
N LEU A 19 9.55 -6.30 0.76
CA LEU A 19 9.18 -6.11 2.17
C LEU A 19 8.88 -7.44 2.87
N SER A 20 8.23 -8.38 2.17
CA SER A 20 7.94 -9.72 2.71
C SER A 20 9.21 -10.54 2.94
N GLU A 21 10.20 -10.43 2.05
CA GLU A 21 11.52 -11.07 2.19
C GLU A 21 12.31 -10.55 3.40
N LEU A 22 12.06 -9.31 3.83
CA LEU A 22 12.60 -8.74 5.07
C LEU A 22 11.90 -9.24 6.34
N GLY A 23 10.92 -10.14 6.21
CA GLY A 23 10.16 -10.70 7.33
C GLY A 23 8.99 -9.83 7.80
N GLU A 24 8.66 -8.77 7.07
CA GLU A 24 7.52 -7.92 7.40
C GLU A 24 6.20 -8.54 6.91
N LYS A 25 5.16 -8.45 7.74
CA LYS A 25 3.79 -8.76 7.30
C LYS A 25 3.26 -7.59 6.48
N VAL A 26 3.02 -7.80 5.19
CA VAL A 26 2.51 -6.77 4.27
C VAL A 26 1.05 -7.04 3.90
N ILE A 27 0.20 -6.02 3.96
CA ILE A 27 -1.17 -6.04 3.43
C ILE A 27 -1.24 -5.03 2.29
N VAL A 28 -1.75 -5.45 1.12
CA VAL A 28 -1.91 -4.57 -0.03
C VAL A 28 -3.39 -4.20 -0.16
N VAL A 29 -3.68 -2.89 -0.29
CA VAL A 29 -5.01 -2.36 -0.58
C VAL A 29 -4.92 -1.36 -1.71
N ARG A 30 -5.94 -1.25 -2.55
CA ARG A 30 -6.00 -0.17 -3.55
C ARG A 30 -6.45 1.12 -2.91
N ASN A 31 -5.95 2.25 -3.41
CA ASN A 31 -6.23 3.58 -2.87
C ASN A 31 -7.73 3.91 -2.75
N ASP A 32 -8.57 3.35 -3.62
CA ASP A 32 -10.01 3.57 -3.73
C ASP A 32 -10.85 2.40 -3.20
N LYS A 33 -10.22 1.37 -2.63
CA LYS A 33 -10.88 0.16 -2.10
C LYS A 33 -10.77 0.02 -0.59
N THR A 34 -10.40 1.09 0.11
CA THR A 34 -10.41 1.14 1.56
C THR A 34 -10.82 2.52 2.06
N SER A 35 -11.27 2.62 3.31
CA SER A 35 -11.54 3.89 3.99
C SER A 35 -10.49 4.22 5.05
N ILE A 36 -10.41 5.48 5.47
CA ILE A 36 -9.50 5.90 6.55
C ILE A 36 -9.84 5.15 7.85
N GLU A 37 -11.13 4.97 8.15
CA GLU A 37 -11.59 4.26 9.35
C GLU A 37 -11.22 2.78 9.30
N GLU A 38 -11.20 2.15 8.13
CA GLU A 38 -10.70 0.79 7.97
C GLU A 38 -9.19 0.71 8.23
N ILE A 39 -8.40 1.65 7.69
CA ILE A 39 -6.96 1.73 7.93
C ILE A 39 -6.66 1.93 9.42
N GLU A 40 -7.41 2.80 10.10
CA GLU A 40 -7.27 3.02 11.55
C GLU A 40 -7.57 1.74 12.35
N ARG A 41 -8.61 0.98 11.96
CA ARG A 41 -8.92 -0.32 12.57
C ARG A 41 -7.86 -1.39 12.31
N MET A 42 -7.17 -1.33 11.16
CA MET A 42 -6.08 -2.25 10.83
C MET A 42 -4.84 -2.02 11.70
N GLN A 43 -4.66 -0.82 12.26
CA GLN A 43 -3.50 -0.42 13.06
C GLN A 43 -2.14 -0.79 12.41
N PRO A 44 -1.87 -0.35 11.17
CA PRO A 44 -0.56 -0.59 10.55
C PRO A 44 0.55 0.13 11.33
N GLU A 45 1.70 -0.52 11.45
CA GLU A 45 2.88 0.09 12.08
C GLU A 45 3.56 1.09 11.14
N ARG A 46 3.45 0.85 9.82
CA ARG A 46 3.99 1.69 8.76
C ARG A 46 3.08 1.64 7.54
N ILE A 47 3.06 2.73 6.78
CA ILE A 47 2.32 2.83 5.51
C ILE A 47 3.32 3.12 4.39
N VAL A 48 3.20 2.38 3.29
CA VAL A 48 3.90 2.64 2.03
C VAL A 48 2.85 2.97 0.98
N ILE A 49 3.02 4.07 0.26
CA ILE A 49 2.17 4.45 -0.86
C ILE A 49 2.94 4.14 -2.13
N SER A 50 2.40 3.27 -2.99
CA SER A 50 3.04 2.93 -4.26
C SER A 50 3.11 4.16 -5.18
N PRO A 51 4.01 4.15 -6.16
CA PRO A 51 3.90 5.04 -7.32
C PRO A 51 2.53 4.87 -8.00
N GLY A 52 2.23 5.72 -8.98
CA GLY A 52 1.04 5.59 -9.80
C GLY A 52 1.32 6.12 -11.21
N PRO A 53 0.41 5.91 -12.16
CA PRO A 53 0.59 6.32 -13.55
C PRO A 53 0.57 7.84 -13.77
N SER A 54 0.14 8.62 -12.76
CA SER A 54 -0.11 10.06 -12.87
C SER A 54 0.34 10.81 -11.60
N ASN A 55 0.12 12.12 -11.59
CA ASN A 55 0.34 12.98 -10.42
C ASN A 55 -0.88 12.98 -9.48
N PRO A 56 -0.71 13.39 -8.20
CA PRO A 56 -1.80 13.37 -7.21
C PRO A 56 -3.03 14.21 -7.58
N GLN A 57 -2.87 15.26 -8.41
CA GLN A 57 -4.00 16.09 -8.84
C GLN A 57 -4.97 15.35 -9.77
N ASN A 58 -4.53 14.28 -10.41
CA ASN A 58 -5.29 13.48 -11.38
C ASN A 58 -5.50 12.03 -10.90
N ALA A 59 -5.44 11.80 -9.59
CA ALA A 59 -5.55 10.48 -8.96
C ALA A 59 -7.00 9.98 -8.87
#